data_AF-A0AAD7XNG1-F1
#
_entry.id   AF-A0AAD7XNG1-F1
#
_cell.length_a   1.000
_cell.length_b   1.000
_cell.length_c   1.000
_cell.angle_alpha   90.00
_cell.angle_beta   90.00
_cell.angle_gamma   90.00
#
_symmetry.space_group_name_H-M   'P 1'
#
loop_
_entity.id
_entity.type
_entity.pdbx_description
1 polymer ?
#
loop_
_entity_poly.entity_id
_entity_poly.type
_entity_poly.pdbx_seq_one_letter_code
_entity_poly.pdbx_strand_id
1 'polypeptide(L)'
;MAEAVISETRSGRWRYICNTPLGVHFSNTTTKPQMTIPAYGTRDVEEWKQVLREAGYVPGGSDFVGRDAGCCVLLVALPACWALAPGARLEVPRRALPAVFVPLPALAEGETESRDCNEAVYLVLRVQEAAQQETRLVKSGKFKDLQRANVKFAITLMLKNYGLLDAVTSASLLSSESFEASQAGKEAVEALQQILEYFDSSARSLNVETLSGDKLDFVVKALDAADRRISTFLSLLPDSEVERAKKVILLENKKNLEEYEMALPGESYLNPAPKTA
;
A
#
# COMPACT_ATOMS: atom_id res chain seq x y z
N MET A 1 8.74 3.82 -2.99
CA MET A 1 9.11 3.46 -4.37
C MET A 1 10.20 2.40 -4.28
N ALA A 2 10.03 1.24 -4.92
CA ALA A 2 11.05 0.18 -4.89
C ALA A 2 12.09 0.45 -5.97
N GLU A 3 13.36 0.54 -5.58
CA GLU A 3 14.48 0.62 -6.52
C GLU A 3 15.04 -0.78 -6.76
N ALA A 4 15.24 -1.11 -8.03
CA ALA A 4 15.91 -2.34 -8.44
C ALA A 4 17.27 -1.98 -9.05
N VAL A 5 18.33 -2.52 -8.47
CA VAL A 5 19.70 -2.34 -8.98
C VAL A 5 20.21 -3.67 -9.50
N ILE A 6 20.69 -3.65 -10.75
CA ILE A 6 21.38 -4.79 -11.38
C ILE A 6 22.88 -4.50 -11.31
N SER A 7 23.62 -5.39 -10.66
CA SER A 7 25.08 -5.28 -10.56
C SER A 7 25.75 -6.58 -10.97
N GLU A 8 26.82 -6.47 -11.77
CA GLU A 8 27.66 -7.59 -12.15
C GLU A 8 28.71 -7.85 -11.07
N THR A 9 28.75 -9.08 -10.56
CA THR A 9 29.77 -9.49 -9.58
C THR A 9 31.10 -9.78 -10.29
N ARG A 10 32.23 -9.70 -9.57
CA ARG A 10 33.58 -10.01 -10.10
C ARG A 10 33.74 -11.41 -10.71
N SER A 11 32.77 -12.30 -10.52
CA SER A 11 32.74 -13.64 -11.12
C SER A 11 31.94 -13.72 -12.43
N GLY A 12 31.49 -12.58 -13.00
CA GLY A 12 30.66 -12.54 -14.21
C GLY A 12 29.21 -12.98 -13.96
N ARG A 13 28.78 -13.04 -12.70
CA ARG A 13 27.38 -13.35 -12.33
C ARG A 13 26.60 -12.08 -12.05
N TRP A 14 25.43 -11.99 -12.65
CA TRP A 14 24.46 -10.92 -12.43
C TRP A 14 23.69 -11.16 -11.14
N ARG A 15 23.59 -10.14 -10.30
CA ARG A 15 22.76 -10.17 -9.09
C ARG A 15 21.68 -9.10 -9.22
N TYR A 16 20.44 -9.52 -8.96
CA TYR A 16 19.29 -8.65 -8.86
C TYR A 16 19.06 -8.31 -7.39
N ILE A 17 19.02 -7.02 -7.05
CA ILE A 17 18.75 -6.57 -5.69
C ILE A 17 17.48 -5.73 -5.72
N CYS A 18 16.42 -6.24 -5.10
CA CYS A 18 15.20 -5.49 -4.85
C CYS A 18 15.30 -4.89 -3.45
N ASN A 19 15.28 -3.57 -3.34
CA ASN A 19 15.13 -2.93 -2.05
C ASN A 19 13.65 -2.68 -1.79
N THR A 20 13.09 -3.40 -0.81
CA THR A 20 11.72 -3.15 -0.34
C THR A 20 11.76 -2.66 1.11
N PRO A 21 10.72 -1.96 1.60
CA PRO A 21 10.68 -1.42 2.97
C PRO A 21 10.76 -2.48 4.07
N LEU A 22 10.65 -3.78 3.72
CA LEU A 22 10.65 -4.91 4.65
C LEU A 22 12.01 -5.65 4.72
N GLY A 23 13.06 -5.13 4.07
CA GLY A 23 14.42 -5.67 4.13
C GLY A 23 14.96 -6.22 2.80
N VAL A 24 16.27 -6.48 2.78
CA VAL A 24 17.01 -6.95 1.60
C VAL A 24 16.88 -8.47 1.50
N HIS A 25 16.13 -8.94 0.51
CA HIS A 25 16.05 -10.37 0.21
C HIS A 25 17.14 -10.79 -0.80
N PHE A 26 17.97 -11.75 -0.39
CA PHE A 26 18.95 -12.40 -1.27
C PHE A 26 18.42 -13.76 -1.73
N SER A 27 18.03 -13.89 -3.00
CA SER A 27 17.80 -15.21 -3.58
C SER A 27 19.10 -15.76 -4.14
N ASN A 28 19.61 -16.84 -3.54
CA ASN A 28 20.79 -17.55 -4.04
C ASN A 28 20.34 -18.95 -4.49
N THR A 29 19.75 -19.05 -5.69
CA THR A 29 19.29 -20.31 -6.27
C THR A 29 20.28 -20.81 -7.32
N THR A 30 20.93 -21.94 -7.02
CA THR A 30 21.92 -22.64 -7.87
C THR A 30 21.30 -23.56 -8.92
N THR A 31 20.04 -23.33 -9.30
CA THR A 31 19.33 -24.12 -10.30
C THR A 31 18.72 -23.16 -11.30
N LYS A 32 19.12 -23.29 -12.58
CA LYS A 32 18.66 -22.45 -13.70
C LYS A 32 17.12 -22.42 -13.74
N PRO A 33 16.46 -21.28 -13.50
CA PRO A 33 15.13 -21.09 -14.03
C PRO A 33 15.29 -20.76 -15.52
N GLN A 34 14.88 -21.68 -16.40
CA GLN A 34 14.56 -21.31 -17.77
C GLN A 34 13.29 -20.45 -17.71
N MET A 35 13.47 -19.14 -17.59
CA MET A 35 12.42 -18.19 -17.88
C MET A 35 12.50 -17.89 -19.37
N THR A 36 11.63 -18.54 -20.14
CA THR A 36 11.41 -18.19 -21.55
C THR A 36 10.70 -16.84 -21.57
N ILE A 37 11.47 -15.76 -21.74
CA ILE A 37 10.92 -14.45 -22.02
C ILE A 37 10.43 -14.50 -23.47
N PRO A 38 9.13 -14.32 -23.77
CA PRO A 38 8.69 -14.18 -25.15
C PRO A 38 9.40 -12.96 -25.73
N ALA A 39 10.04 -13.14 -26.88
CA ALA A 39 10.64 -12.06 -27.64
C ALA A 39 9.55 -11.04 -27.98
N TYR A 40 9.46 -9.97 -27.19
CA TYR A 40 8.70 -8.80 -27.59
C TYR A 40 9.45 -8.18 -28.77
N GLY A 41 8.86 -8.33 -29.95
CA GLY A 41 9.32 -7.67 -31.16
C GLY A 41 9.44 -6.16 -30.97
N THR A 42 10.23 -5.54 -31.84
CA THR A 42 10.42 -4.10 -31.91
C THR A 42 9.07 -3.40 -32.08
N ARG A 43 8.45 -2.99 -30.97
CA ARG A 43 7.27 -2.12 -31.02
C ARG A 43 7.70 -0.75 -31.51
N ASP A 44 6.89 -0.18 -32.39
CA ASP A 44 7.08 1.16 -32.91
C ASP A 44 6.99 2.20 -31.78
N VAL A 45 7.70 3.32 -31.92
CA VAL A 45 7.75 4.40 -30.93
C VAL A 45 6.34 4.96 -30.67
N GLU A 46 5.46 4.93 -31.66
CA GLU A 46 4.07 5.37 -31.52
C GLU A 46 3.22 4.42 -30.67
N GLU A 47 3.49 3.12 -30.69
CA GLU A 47 2.83 2.16 -29.79
C GLU A 47 3.19 2.43 -28.33
N TRP A 48 4.45 2.81 -28.06
CA TRP A 48 4.88 3.19 -26.72
C TRP A 48 4.24 4.49 -26.25
N LYS A 49 4.10 5.49 -27.12
CA LYS A 49 3.40 6.73 -26.80
C LYS A 49 1.91 6.49 -26.50
N GLN A 50 1.29 5.54 -27.20
CA GLN A 50 -0.10 5.14 -26.95
C GLN A 50 -0.26 4.54 -25.55
N VAL A 51 0.60 3.59 -25.17
CA VAL A 51 0.60 2.97 -23.84
C VAL A 51 0.81 4.00 -22.73
N LEU A 52 1.69 4.98 -22.95
CA LEU A 52 1.95 6.06 -21.99
C LEU A 52 0.75 7.01 -21.84
N ARG A 53 0.05 7.33 -22.94
CA ARG A 53 -1.19 8.12 -22.91
C ARG A 53 -2.32 7.39 -22.17
N GLU A 54 -2.49 6.09 -22.43
CA GLU A 54 -3.47 5.25 -21.73
C GLU A 54 -3.17 5.09 -20.24
N ALA A 55 -1.89 5.15 -19.87
CA ALA A 55 -1.44 5.17 -18.47
C ALA A 55 -1.59 6.54 -17.78
N GLY A 56 -2.17 7.53 -18.44
CA GLY A 56 -2.37 8.88 -17.90
C GLY A 56 -1.10 9.74 -17.85
N TYR A 57 -0.03 9.31 -18.52
CA TYR A 57 1.20 10.09 -18.64
C TYR A 57 1.02 11.14 -19.74
N VAL A 58 0.81 12.39 -19.35
CA VAL A 58 0.82 13.53 -20.26
C VAL A 58 2.27 14.02 -20.35
N PRO A 59 2.99 13.83 -21.47
CA PRO A 59 4.31 14.42 -21.63
C PRO A 59 4.18 15.94 -21.59
N GLY A 60 4.70 16.55 -20.52
CA GLY A 60 4.84 17.99 -20.40
C GLY A 60 5.68 18.55 -21.54
N GLY A 61 5.21 19.66 -22.11
CA GLY A 61 5.66 20.18 -23.40
C GLY A 61 7.11 20.67 -23.47
N SER A 62 7.54 20.72 -24.75
CA SER A 62 8.59 21.55 -25.35
C SER A 62 9.96 21.55 -24.68
N ASP A 63 10.83 20.65 -25.16
CA ASP A 63 12.13 21.03 -25.75
C ASP A 63 12.81 19.78 -26.33
N PHE A 64 12.46 19.41 -27.56
CA PHE A 64 13.28 18.54 -28.41
C PHE A 64 13.16 19.01 -29.86
N VAL A 65 13.87 20.10 -30.15
CA VAL A 65 14.25 20.55 -31.50
C VAL A 65 15.77 20.59 -31.46
N GLY A 66 16.59 20.01 -32.34
CA GLY A 66 16.55 19.11 -33.48
C GLY A 66 18.02 18.64 -33.59
N ARG A 67 18.44 17.60 -34.32
CA ARG A 67 18.45 17.40 -35.76
C ARG A 67 19.46 16.26 -36.00
N ASP A 68 19.26 15.58 -37.11
CA ASP A 68 20.24 14.82 -37.89
C ASP A 68 20.69 13.44 -37.40
N ALA A 69 20.12 12.45 -38.10
CA ALA A 69 20.80 11.40 -38.85
C ALA A 69 21.91 10.60 -38.14
N GLY A 70 21.68 9.30 -37.98
CA GLY A 70 22.80 8.38 -37.74
C GLY A 70 22.36 7.03 -37.23
N CYS A 71 22.07 6.13 -38.16
CA CYS A 71 22.11 4.70 -37.93
C CYS A 71 23.49 4.33 -37.36
N CYS A 72 23.59 4.06 -36.06
CA CYS A 72 24.81 3.54 -35.44
C CYS A 72 24.48 2.24 -34.71
N VAL A 73 24.53 1.15 -35.48
CA VAL A 73 24.76 -0.20 -34.99
C VAL A 73 26.13 -0.19 -34.30
N LEU A 74 26.17 -0.09 -32.97
CA LEU A 74 27.41 -0.27 -32.21
C LEU A 74 27.58 -1.76 -31.88
N LEU A 75 28.20 -2.46 -32.81
CA LEU A 75 28.91 -3.72 -32.62
C LEU A 75 30.15 -3.42 -31.75
N VAL A 76 30.12 -3.76 -30.46
CA VAL A 76 31.36 -3.77 -29.66
C VAL A 76 32.00 -5.14 -29.78
N ALA A 77 33.05 -5.15 -30.60
CA ALA A 77 33.99 -6.24 -30.75
C ALA A 77 34.79 -6.49 -29.45
N LEU A 78 34.99 -7.78 -29.16
CA LEU A 78 36.09 -8.27 -28.34
C LEU A 78 37.44 -7.81 -28.92
N PRO A 79 38.44 -7.62 -28.07
CA PRO A 79 39.70 -8.30 -28.35
C PRO A 79 40.23 -9.07 -27.15
N ALA A 80 40.67 -10.29 -27.46
CA ALA A 80 41.58 -11.07 -26.67
C ALA A 80 42.93 -10.36 -26.53
N CYS A 81 43.44 -10.25 -25.30
CA CYS A 81 44.88 -10.17 -25.04
C CYS A 81 45.18 -10.99 -23.78
N TRP A 82 45.59 -12.23 -23.99
CA TRP A 82 46.48 -12.96 -23.08
C TRP A 82 47.92 -12.56 -23.41
N ALA A 83 48.64 -11.93 -22.47
CA ALA A 83 50.09 -12.02 -22.34
C ALA A 83 50.54 -11.42 -21.00
N LEU A 84 51.34 -12.18 -20.25
CA LEU A 84 51.78 -11.93 -18.89
C LEU A 84 52.75 -10.74 -18.73
N ALA A 85 52.71 -10.12 -17.54
CA ALA A 85 53.91 -9.72 -16.79
C ALA A 85 53.66 -9.82 -15.27
N PRO A 86 54.37 -10.68 -14.52
CA PRO A 86 54.38 -10.64 -13.06
C PRO A 86 55.42 -9.61 -12.59
N GLY A 87 55.01 -8.59 -11.84
CA GLY A 87 55.95 -7.72 -11.12
C GLY A 87 55.65 -6.21 -11.04
N ALA A 88 54.57 -5.72 -11.64
CA ALA A 88 54.22 -4.30 -11.51
C ALA A 88 53.49 -4.04 -10.18
N ARG A 89 54.24 -3.58 -9.17
CA ARG A 89 53.71 -3.04 -7.90
C ARG A 89 53.10 -1.67 -8.20
N LEU A 90 51.78 -1.63 -8.45
CA LEU A 90 51.03 -0.39 -8.57
C LEU A 90 50.89 0.24 -7.18
N GLU A 91 51.63 1.32 -6.92
CA GLU A 91 51.37 2.20 -5.79
C GLU A 91 50.05 2.93 -6.03
N VAL A 92 49.01 2.55 -5.29
CA VAL A 92 47.73 3.24 -5.31
C VAL A 92 47.89 4.52 -4.49
N PRO A 93 47.76 5.73 -5.08
CA PRO A 93 47.74 6.94 -4.29
C PRO A 93 46.51 6.92 -3.37
N ARG A 94 46.74 6.96 -2.05
CA ARG A 94 45.70 7.17 -1.03
C ARG A 94 45.08 8.55 -1.24
N ARG A 95 44.07 8.61 -2.11
CA ARG A 95 43.18 9.77 -2.22
C ARG A 95 42.15 9.64 -1.11
N ALA A 96 42.20 10.56 -0.14
CA ALA A 96 41.21 10.66 0.93
C ALA A 96 39.82 10.84 0.30
N LEU A 97 38.94 9.87 0.52
CA LEU A 97 37.54 9.97 0.11
C LEU A 97 36.84 10.99 1.04
N PRO A 98 36.08 11.95 0.52
CA PRO A 98 35.26 12.82 1.34
C PRO A 98 34.24 11.96 2.10
N ALA A 99 34.12 12.17 3.41
CA ALA A 99 33.13 11.53 4.24
C ALA A 99 31.74 11.95 3.77
N VAL A 100 31.06 11.07 3.03
CA VAL A 100 29.64 11.24 2.70
C VAL A 100 28.88 10.95 3.98
N PHE A 101 28.47 12.02 4.66
CA PHE A 101 27.56 11.96 5.80
C PHE A 101 26.19 11.53 5.26
N VAL A 102 25.89 10.23 5.32
CA VAL A 102 24.54 9.72 5.05
C VAL A 102 23.72 10.06 6.29
N PRO A 103 22.77 11.01 6.24
CA PRO A 103 21.90 11.24 7.38
C PRO A 103 21.16 9.95 7.68
N LEU A 104 21.37 9.40 8.90
CA LEU A 104 20.57 8.27 9.34
C LEU A 104 19.11 8.69 9.30
N PRO A 105 18.20 7.85 8.75
CA PRO A 105 16.78 8.12 8.83
C PRO A 105 16.42 8.28 10.30
N ALA A 106 15.84 9.42 10.64
CA ALA A 106 15.27 9.65 11.96
C ALA A 106 14.16 8.61 12.15
N LEU A 107 14.44 7.59 12.97
CA LEU A 107 13.40 6.76 13.55
C LEU A 107 12.56 7.72 14.40
N ALA A 108 11.36 8.04 13.92
CA ALA A 108 10.35 8.66 14.75
C ALA A 108 10.08 7.69 15.89
N GLU A 109 10.70 7.95 17.04
CA GLU A 109 10.46 7.31 18.31
C GLU A 109 9.08 7.77 18.77
N GLY A 110 8.04 7.25 18.12
CA GLY A 110 6.69 7.36 18.61
C GLY A 110 6.64 6.56 19.90
N GLU A 111 6.52 7.26 21.03
CA GLU A 111 6.12 6.68 22.30
C GLU A 111 4.92 5.77 22.01
N THR A 112 5.19 4.47 21.93
CA THR A 112 4.14 3.48 21.92
C THR A 112 3.77 3.36 23.38
N GLU A 113 3.07 4.37 23.91
CA GLU A 113 2.32 4.22 25.16
C GLU A 113 1.56 2.91 24.98
N SER A 114 1.91 1.91 25.78
CA SER A 114 1.34 0.57 25.65
C SER A 114 -0.17 0.73 25.74
N ARG A 115 -0.87 0.58 24.61
CA ARG A 115 -2.33 0.74 24.58
C ARG A 115 -2.89 -0.23 25.62
N ASP A 116 -3.56 0.29 26.63
CA ASP A 116 -4.17 -0.51 27.70
C ASP A 116 -5.49 -1.14 27.22
N CYS A 117 -5.45 -1.79 26.05
CA CYS A 117 -6.57 -2.48 25.45
C CYS A 117 -6.10 -3.66 24.60
N ASN A 118 -6.96 -4.65 24.43
CA ASN A 118 -6.68 -5.74 23.52
C ASN A 118 -6.57 -5.22 22.08
N GLU A 119 -5.40 -5.46 21.46
CA GLU A 119 -5.09 -4.96 20.11
C GLU A 119 -6.09 -5.46 19.06
N ALA A 120 -6.52 -6.73 19.14
CA ALA A 120 -7.45 -7.30 18.19
C ALA A 120 -8.84 -6.63 18.25
N VAL A 121 -9.34 -6.37 19.46
CA VAL A 121 -10.61 -5.65 19.66
C VAL A 121 -10.51 -4.21 19.15
N TYR A 122 -9.38 -3.54 19.43
CA TYR A 122 -9.08 -2.22 18.91
C TYR A 122 -9.09 -2.18 17.38
N LEU A 123 -8.41 -3.11 16.70
CA LEU A 123 -8.37 -3.18 15.23
C LEU A 123 -9.76 -3.39 14.62
N VAL A 124 -10.59 -4.25 15.22
CA VAL A 124 -11.98 -4.46 14.77
C VAL A 124 -12.81 -3.19 14.89
N LEU A 125 -12.71 -2.45 16.01
CA LEU A 125 -13.39 -1.17 16.19
C LEU A 125 -12.89 -0.10 15.20
N ARG A 126 -11.60 -0.08 14.85
CA ARG A 126 -11.07 0.82 13.83
C ARG A 126 -11.63 0.52 12.44
N VAL A 127 -11.82 -0.76 12.11
CA VAL A 127 -12.51 -1.14 10.86
C VAL A 127 -13.97 -0.71 10.88
N GLN A 128 -14.66 -0.84 12.01
CA GLN A 128 -16.02 -0.35 12.17
C GLN A 128 -16.12 1.16 11.89
N GLU A 129 -15.24 1.94 12.53
CA GLU A 129 -15.16 3.38 12.31
C GLU A 129 -14.87 3.72 10.85
N ALA A 130 -13.92 3.02 10.22
CA ALA A 130 -13.59 3.20 8.82
C ALA A 130 -14.77 2.87 7.89
N ALA A 131 -15.53 1.81 8.16
CA ALA A 131 -16.72 1.44 7.37
C ALA A 131 -17.82 2.50 7.49
N GLN A 132 -18.03 3.06 8.67
CA GLN A 132 -18.97 4.16 8.89
C GLN A 132 -18.53 5.45 8.19
N GLN A 133 -17.23 5.77 8.21
CA GLN A 133 -16.68 6.92 7.51
C GLN A 133 -16.85 6.76 5.99
N GLU A 134 -16.51 5.61 5.43
CA GLU A 134 -16.68 5.37 4.00
C GLU A 134 -18.15 5.38 3.57
N THR A 135 -19.04 4.84 4.39
CA THR A 135 -20.50 4.92 4.13
C THR A 135 -20.94 6.37 3.97
N ARG A 136 -20.44 7.28 4.82
CA ARG A 136 -20.77 8.71 4.73
C ARG A 136 -20.14 9.37 3.51
N LEU A 137 -18.88 9.05 3.20
CA LEU A 137 -18.19 9.58 2.03
C LEU A 137 -18.91 9.19 0.75
N VAL A 138 -19.24 7.90 0.58
CA VAL A 138 -20.01 7.38 -0.55
C VAL A 138 -21.39 8.04 -0.64
N LYS A 139 -22.13 8.16 0.47
CA LYS A 139 -23.45 8.83 0.49
C LYS A 139 -23.37 10.31 0.15
N SER A 140 -22.33 11.01 0.59
CA SER A 140 -22.18 12.45 0.39
C SER A 140 -21.67 12.81 -1.00
N GLY A 141 -20.90 11.93 -1.64
CA GLY A 141 -20.19 12.19 -2.88
C GLY A 141 -19.07 13.25 -2.76
N LYS A 142 -18.76 13.73 -1.56
CA LYS A 142 -17.79 14.82 -1.33
C LYS A 142 -16.42 14.24 -0.98
N PHE A 143 -15.54 14.13 -1.98
CA PHE A 143 -14.16 13.69 -1.79
C PHE A 143 -13.21 14.88 -1.86
N LYS A 144 -12.29 15.01 -0.89
CA LYS A 144 -11.22 16.00 -0.96
C LYS A 144 -10.25 15.68 -2.11
N ASP A 145 -9.93 14.39 -2.28
CA ASP A 145 -8.94 13.90 -3.22
C ASP A 145 -9.49 12.72 -4.04
N LEU A 146 -9.12 12.62 -5.32
CA LEU A 146 -9.53 11.53 -6.21
C LEU A 146 -9.18 10.13 -5.68
N GLN A 147 -8.11 10.01 -4.88
CA GLN A 147 -7.72 8.73 -4.28
C GLN A 147 -8.72 8.26 -3.21
N ARG A 148 -9.32 9.19 -2.46
CA ARG A 148 -10.36 8.86 -1.46
C ARG A 148 -11.68 8.46 -2.12
N ALA A 149 -11.87 8.80 -3.39
CA ALA A 149 -13.01 8.33 -4.16
C ALA A 149 -12.92 6.83 -4.51
N ASN A 150 -11.77 6.17 -4.32
CA ASN A 150 -11.59 4.76 -4.66
C ASN A 150 -12.02 3.82 -3.52
N VAL A 151 -13.29 3.45 -3.51
CA VAL A 151 -13.92 2.58 -2.50
C VAL A 151 -13.19 1.22 -2.38
N LYS A 152 -12.74 0.65 -3.51
CA LYS A 152 -12.04 -0.64 -3.53
C LYS A 152 -10.73 -0.59 -2.74
N PHE A 153 -10.03 0.54 -2.82
CA PHE A 153 -8.80 0.75 -2.06
C PHE A 153 -9.09 0.83 -0.57
N ALA A 154 -10.08 1.62 -0.16
CA ALA A 154 -10.49 1.74 1.25
C ALA A 154 -10.84 0.37 1.87
N ILE A 155 -11.63 -0.45 1.18
CA ILE A 155 -12.02 -1.79 1.65
C ILE A 155 -10.81 -2.73 1.71
N THR A 156 -9.89 -2.62 0.74
CA THR A 156 -8.64 -3.40 0.77
C THR A 156 -7.80 -3.04 2.01
N LEU A 157 -7.74 -1.76 2.39
CA LEU A 157 -7.05 -1.33 3.61
C LEU A 157 -7.77 -1.88 4.86
N MET A 158 -9.10 -1.84 4.91
CA MET A 158 -9.88 -2.43 6.01
C MET A 158 -9.56 -3.92 6.22
N LEU A 159 -9.50 -4.69 5.13
CA LEU A 159 -9.24 -6.13 5.19
C LEU A 159 -7.77 -6.46 5.48
N LYS A 160 -6.82 -5.79 4.80
CA LYS A 160 -5.39 -6.16 4.83
C LYS A 160 -4.61 -5.42 5.90
N ASN A 161 -4.76 -4.10 6.02
CA ASN A 161 -3.91 -3.31 6.92
C ASN A 161 -4.31 -3.48 8.38
N TYR A 162 -5.61 -3.62 8.65
CA TYR A 162 -6.09 -3.94 9.99
C TYR A 162 -6.12 -5.46 10.26
N GLY A 163 -5.79 -6.29 9.26
CA GLY A 163 -5.82 -7.74 9.39
C GLY A 163 -7.15 -8.26 9.93
N LEU A 164 -8.29 -7.76 9.41
CA LEU A 164 -9.61 -7.92 10.04
C LEU A 164 -9.94 -9.38 10.39
N LEU A 165 -9.61 -10.34 9.52
CA LEU A 165 -9.86 -11.75 9.76
C LEU A 165 -9.05 -12.30 10.96
N ASP A 166 -7.78 -11.91 11.06
CA ASP A 166 -6.89 -12.33 12.14
C ASP A 166 -7.29 -11.66 13.46
N ALA A 167 -7.66 -10.37 13.40
CA ALA A 167 -8.18 -9.61 14.53
C ALA A 167 -9.50 -10.23 15.05
N VAL A 168 -10.45 -10.54 14.17
CA VAL A 168 -11.69 -11.24 14.54
C VAL A 168 -11.37 -12.58 15.19
N THR A 169 -10.51 -13.38 14.58
CA THR A 169 -10.16 -14.72 15.10
C THR A 169 -9.52 -14.63 16.48
N SER A 170 -8.62 -13.66 16.68
CA SER A 170 -7.94 -13.43 17.96
C SER A 170 -8.88 -12.89 19.04
N ALA A 171 -9.71 -11.90 18.71
CA ALA A 171 -10.67 -11.30 19.65
C ALA A 171 -11.79 -12.29 20.03
N SER A 172 -12.17 -13.21 19.15
CA SER A 172 -13.17 -14.25 19.44
C SER A 172 -12.77 -15.14 20.62
N LEU A 173 -11.47 -15.33 20.87
CA LEU A 173 -10.97 -16.13 22.00
C LEU A 173 -11.25 -15.51 23.37
N LEU A 174 -11.62 -14.21 23.40
CA LEU A 174 -12.00 -13.51 24.63
C LEU A 174 -13.44 -13.80 25.04
N SER A 175 -14.28 -14.27 24.11
CA SER A 175 -15.68 -14.60 24.36
C SER A 175 -15.82 -15.99 24.97
N SER A 176 -16.80 -16.15 25.88
CA SER A 176 -17.26 -17.48 26.30
C SER A 176 -17.88 -18.28 25.15
N GLU A 177 -18.40 -17.58 24.13
CA GLU A 177 -19.07 -18.12 22.94
C GLU A 177 -18.17 -17.94 21.71
N SER A 178 -16.89 -18.32 21.85
CA SER A 178 -15.84 -18.05 20.85
C SER A 178 -16.16 -18.54 19.43
N PHE A 179 -16.91 -19.64 19.27
CA PHE A 179 -17.35 -20.12 17.97
C PHE A 179 -18.37 -19.18 17.31
N GLU A 180 -19.40 -18.76 18.07
CA GLU A 180 -20.44 -17.86 17.58
C GLU A 180 -19.88 -16.47 17.29
N ALA A 181 -19.00 -15.96 18.17
CA ALA A 181 -18.25 -14.73 17.92
C ALA A 181 -17.41 -14.82 16.64
N SER A 182 -16.68 -15.93 16.44
CA SER A 182 -15.89 -16.11 15.22
C SER A 182 -16.75 -16.12 13.96
N GLN A 183 -17.93 -16.74 14.01
CA GLN A 183 -18.87 -16.75 12.89
C GLN A 183 -19.39 -15.34 12.58
N ALA A 184 -19.89 -14.62 13.59
CA ALA A 184 -20.41 -13.26 13.43
C ALA A 184 -19.36 -12.30 12.84
N GLY A 185 -18.11 -12.38 13.30
CA GLY A 185 -17.02 -11.56 12.79
C GLY A 185 -16.60 -11.95 11.36
N LYS A 186 -16.60 -13.24 11.00
CA LYS A 186 -16.33 -13.69 9.62
C LYS A 186 -17.39 -13.22 8.64
N GLU A 187 -18.66 -13.17 9.05
CA GLU A 187 -19.71 -12.59 8.21
C GLU A 187 -19.41 -11.11 7.91
N ALA A 188 -18.81 -10.35 8.83
CA ALA A 188 -18.41 -8.97 8.54
C ALA A 188 -17.31 -8.90 7.46
N VAL A 189 -16.32 -9.81 7.53
CA VAL A 189 -15.27 -9.95 6.51
C VAL A 189 -15.88 -10.26 5.14
N GLU A 190 -16.84 -11.20 5.09
CA GLU A 190 -17.53 -11.59 3.87
C GLU A 190 -18.33 -10.43 3.26
N ALA A 191 -19.01 -9.61 4.07
CA ALA A 191 -19.72 -8.43 3.58
C ALA A 191 -18.79 -7.45 2.83
N LEU A 192 -17.57 -7.25 3.37
CA LEU A 192 -16.56 -6.40 2.73
C LEU A 192 -15.97 -7.07 1.47
N GLN A 193 -15.75 -8.38 1.50
CA GLN A 193 -15.27 -9.14 0.33
C GLN A 193 -16.26 -9.12 -0.83
N GLN A 194 -17.58 -9.20 -0.55
CA GLN A 194 -18.62 -9.08 -1.58
C GLN A 194 -18.51 -7.79 -2.38
N ILE A 195 -18.09 -6.68 -1.76
CA ILE A 195 -17.87 -5.42 -2.47
C ILE A 195 -16.69 -5.56 -3.45
N LEU A 196 -15.60 -6.21 -3.04
CA LEU A 196 -14.43 -6.43 -3.90
C LEU A 196 -14.74 -7.37 -5.08
N GLU A 197 -15.63 -8.33 -4.89
CA GLU A 197 -16.03 -9.32 -5.89
C GLU A 197 -17.10 -8.79 -6.86
N TYR A 198 -18.02 -7.96 -6.38
CA TYR A 198 -19.12 -7.42 -7.18
C TYR A 198 -18.63 -6.52 -8.31
N PHE A 199 -17.51 -5.81 -8.10
CA PHE A 199 -16.93 -4.96 -9.12
C PHE A 199 -15.86 -5.70 -9.91
N ASP A 200 -16.03 -5.70 -11.24
CA ASP A 200 -15.17 -6.41 -12.17
C ASP A 200 -13.68 -6.24 -11.81
N SER A 201 -12.96 -7.36 -11.79
CA SER A 201 -11.52 -7.43 -11.55
C SER A 201 -10.73 -6.49 -12.46
N SER A 202 -11.26 -6.18 -13.65
CA SER A 202 -10.70 -5.24 -14.63
C SER A 202 -10.73 -3.77 -14.17
N ALA A 203 -11.70 -3.38 -13.34
CA ALA A 203 -11.79 -2.04 -12.76
C ALA A 203 -10.78 -1.91 -11.62
N ARG A 204 -9.62 -1.29 -11.94
CA ARG A 204 -8.58 -0.97 -10.95
C ARG A 204 -9.03 0.05 -9.91
N SER A 205 -9.93 0.96 -10.27
CA SER A 205 -10.43 2.01 -9.38
C SER A 205 -11.94 2.10 -9.44
N LEU A 206 -12.56 2.10 -8.27
CA LEU A 206 -14.00 2.28 -8.13
C LEU A 206 -14.29 3.70 -7.67
N ASN A 207 -14.32 4.65 -8.60
CA ASN A 207 -14.54 6.05 -8.29
C ASN A 207 -16.03 6.31 -8.10
N VAL A 208 -16.42 6.91 -6.97
CA VAL A 208 -17.83 7.18 -6.63
C VAL A 208 -18.56 8.01 -7.69
N GLU A 209 -17.86 8.92 -8.38
CA GLU A 209 -18.44 9.75 -9.45
C GLU A 209 -18.86 8.96 -10.70
N THR A 210 -18.22 7.82 -10.98
CA THR A 210 -18.48 7.02 -12.18
C THR A 210 -19.42 5.85 -11.92
N LEU A 211 -19.87 5.67 -10.68
CA LEU A 211 -20.78 4.60 -10.31
C LEU A 211 -22.23 4.98 -10.60
N SER A 212 -22.97 4.03 -11.19
CA SER A 212 -24.41 4.13 -11.28
C SER A 212 -25.04 4.06 -9.88
N GLY A 213 -26.24 4.66 -9.72
CA GLY A 213 -26.97 4.68 -8.45
C GLY A 213 -27.11 3.29 -7.80
N ASP A 214 -27.47 2.27 -8.58
CA ASP A 214 -27.61 0.89 -8.08
C ASP A 214 -26.31 0.32 -7.49
N LYS A 215 -25.15 0.69 -8.08
CA LYS A 215 -23.83 0.25 -7.59
C LYS A 215 -23.46 0.97 -6.29
N LEU A 216 -23.80 2.25 -6.17
CA LEU A 216 -23.61 3.01 -4.93
C LEU A 216 -24.46 2.45 -3.81
N ASP A 217 -25.74 2.18 -4.09
CA ASP A 217 -26.66 1.59 -3.11
C ASP A 217 -26.20 0.21 -2.65
N PHE A 218 -25.64 -0.60 -3.56
CA PHE A 218 -25.04 -1.89 -3.22
C PHE A 218 -23.86 -1.71 -2.25
N VAL A 219 -22.91 -0.81 -2.55
CA VAL A 219 -21.76 -0.50 -1.68
C VAL A 219 -22.23 -0.07 -0.30
N VAL A 220 -23.16 0.88 -0.25
CA VAL A 220 -23.71 1.40 1.00
C VAL A 220 -24.35 0.28 1.83
N LYS A 221 -25.17 -0.57 1.22
CA LYS A 221 -25.82 -1.68 1.92
C LYS A 221 -24.82 -2.70 2.46
N ALA A 222 -23.76 -2.98 1.71
CA ALA A 222 -22.72 -3.90 2.12
C ALA A 222 -21.84 -3.33 3.25
N LEU A 223 -21.50 -2.04 3.22
CA LEU A 223 -20.82 -1.36 4.33
C LEU A 223 -21.70 -1.31 5.59
N ASP A 224 -22.98 -0.96 5.44
CA ASP A 224 -23.95 -0.97 6.54
C ASP A 224 -24.14 -2.41 7.11
N ALA A 225 -24.04 -3.44 6.27
CA ALA A 225 -24.07 -4.83 6.71
C ALA A 225 -22.82 -5.22 7.49
N ALA A 226 -21.63 -4.80 7.04
CA ALA A 226 -20.38 -5.00 7.78
C ALA A 226 -20.42 -4.34 9.16
N ASP A 227 -20.88 -3.09 9.26
CA ASP A 227 -21.02 -2.36 10.53
C ASP A 227 -21.97 -3.07 11.51
N ARG A 228 -23.13 -3.54 11.03
CA ARG A 228 -24.07 -4.32 11.86
C ARG A 228 -23.47 -5.64 12.35
N ARG A 229 -22.78 -6.37 11.47
CA ARG A 229 -22.15 -7.66 11.81
C ARG A 229 -20.99 -7.47 12.80
N ILE A 230 -20.20 -6.40 12.66
CA ILE A 230 -19.20 -6.03 13.66
C ILE A 230 -19.87 -5.67 14.99
N SER A 231 -21.00 -4.95 14.98
CA SER A 231 -21.73 -4.64 16.21
C SER A 231 -22.23 -5.91 16.92
N THR A 232 -22.79 -6.87 16.17
CA THR A 232 -23.16 -8.19 16.72
C THR A 232 -21.95 -8.92 17.28
N PHE A 233 -20.83 -8.95 16.55
CA PHE A 233 -19.58 -9.55 17.03
C PHE A 233 -19.11 -8.94 18.35
N LEU A 234 -19.09 -7.60 18.44
CA LEU A 234 -18.67 -6.89 19.66
C LEU A 234 -19.60 -7.14 20.85
N SER A 235 -20.90 -7.37 20.60
CA SER A 235 -21.85 -7.71 21.67
C SER A 235 -21.64 -9.08 22.30
N LEU A 236 -20.87 -9.96 21.64
CA LEU A 236 -20.47 -11.27 22.14
C LEU A 236 -19.15 -11.23 22.93
N LEU A 237 -18.46 -10.09 22.96
CA LEU A 237 -17.20 -9.91 23.68
C LEU A 237 -17.45 -9.35 25.09
N PRO A 238 -16.50 -9.50 26.03
CA PRO A 238 -16.60 -8.85 27.32
C PRO A 238 -16.66 -7.32 27.19
N ASP A 239 -17.70 -6.70 27.75
CA ASP A 239 -17.92 -5.24 27.70
C ASP A 239 -16.70 -4.44 28.20
N SER A 240 -15.98 -4.97 29.20
CA SER A 240 -14.79 -4.33 29.75
C SER A 240 -13.66 -4.18 28.72
N GLU A 241 -13.46 -5.15 27.83
CA GLU A 241 -12.47 -5.09 26.75
C GLU A 241 -12.89 -4.09 25.68
N VAL A 242 -14.17 -4.13 25.28
CA VAL A 242 -14.74 -3.27 24.25
C VAL A 242 -14.70 -1.81 24.69
N GLU A 243 -15.09 -1.51 25.93
CA GLU A 243 -15.08 -0.14 26.46
C GLU A 243 -13.66 0.43 26.64
N ARG A 244 -12.67 -0.41 27.00
CA ARG A 244 -11.27 0.04 27.02
C ARG A 244 -10.78 0.42 25.63
N ALA A 245 -11.04 -0.41 24.63
CA ALA A 245 -10.65 -0.11 23.25
C ALA A 245 -11.39 1.13 22.70
N LYS A 246 -12.69 1.30 22.97
CA LYS A 246 -13.44 2.51 22.61
C LYS A 246 -12.86 3.77 23.25
N LYS A 247 -12.47 3.73 24.53
CA LYS A 247 -11.83 4.88 25.20
C LYS A 247 -10.54 5.29 24.52
N VAL A 248 -9.69 4.33 24.14
CA VAL A 248 -8.46 4.60 23.39
C VAL A 248 -8.77 5.29 22.06
N ILE A 249 -9.73 4.75 21.29
CA ILE A 249 -10.13 5.34 20.00
C ILE A 249 -10.70 6.75 20.17
N LEU A 250 -11.52 7.00 21.20
CA LEU A 250 -12.06 8.33 21.48
C LEU A 250 -10.96 9.34 21.81
N LEU A 251 -9.95 8.93 22.58
CA LEU A 251 -8.79 9.77 22.90
C LEU A 251 -7.94 10.05 21.65
N GLU A 252 -7.65 9.04 20.84
CA GLU A 252 -6.92 9.20 19.57
C GLU A 252 -7.68 10.13 18.62
N ASN A 253 -9.00 9.97 18.49
CA ASN A 253 -9.83 10.81 17.65
C ASN A 253 -9.89 12.27 18.14
N LYS A 254 -9.92 12.48 19.46
CA LYS A 254 -9.84 13.82 20.05
C LYS A 254 -8.48 14.47 19.74
N LYS A 255 -7.37 13.76 19.95
CA LYS A 255 -6.02 14.25 19.62
C LYS A 255 -5.89 14.57 18.13
N ASN A 256 -6.39 13.70 17.25
CA ASN A 256 -6.37 13.93 15.81
C ASN A 256 -7.16 15.19 15.39
N LEU A 257 -8.27 15.48 16.09
CA LEU A 257 -9.06 16.69 15.84
C LEU A 257 -8.30 17.94 16.31
N GLU A 258 -7.71 17.92 17.50
CA GLU A 258 -6.86 19.00 18.02
C GLU A 258 -5.66 19.26 17.10
N GLU A 259 -4.97 18.20 16.64
CA GLU A 259 -3.87 18.30 15.68
C GLU A 259 -4.30 18.88 14.33
N TYR A 260 -5.48 18.52 13.84
CA TYR A 260 -6.03 19.08 12.61
C TYR A 260 -6.30 20.58 12.74
N GLU A 261 -6.94 21.00 13.84
CA GLU A 261 -7.23 22.41 14.12
C GLU A 261 -5.95 23.26 14.22
N MET A 262 -4.89 22.71 14.81
CA MET A 262 -3.59 23.36 14.87
C MET A 262 -2.90 23.45 13.50
N ALA A 263 -3.00 22.41 12.68
CA ALA A 263 -2.35 22.35 11.37
C ALA A 263 -3.05 23.23 10.31
N LEU A 264 -4.37 23.35 10.37
CA LEU A 264 -5.20 24.06 9.38
C LEU A 264 -6.20 25.00 10.07
N PRO A 265 -5.73 26.10 10.70
CA PRO A 265 -6.62 27.01 11.42
C PRO A 265 -7.63 27.65 10.47
N GLY A 266 -8.92 27.40 10.71
CA GLY A 266 -10.03 27.97 9.96
C GLY A 266 -10.60 27.09 8.83
N GLU A 267 -10.00 25.94 8.53
CA GLU A 267 -10.64 24.95 7.64
C GLU A 267 -11.67 24.11 8.41
N SER A 268 -12.86 23.93 7.84
CA SER A 268 -13.86 23.02 8.41
C SER A 268 -13.31 21.60 8.41
N TYR A 269 -13.37 20.93 9.56
CA TYR A 269 -13.04 19.51 9.65
C TYR A 269 -13.94 18.72 8.70
N LEU A 270 -13.35 18.18 7.64
CA LEU A 270 -14.08 17.53 6.54
C LEU A 270 -14.67 16.18 6.95
N ASN A 271 -14.14 15.57 8.02
CA ASN A 271 -14.61 14.26 8.49
C ASN A 271 -15.62 14.49 9.63
N PRO A 272 -16.93 14.30 9.42
CA PRO A 272 -17.90 14.52 10.50
C PRO A 272 -17.59 13.58 11.67
N ALA A 273 -17.74 14.09 12.90
CA ALA A 273 -17.43 13.34 14.12
C ALA A 273 -18.03 11.91 14.06
N PRO A 274 -17.28 10.88 14.50
CA PRO A 274 -17.84 9.54 14.60
C PRO A 274 -19.14 9.61 15.40
N LYS A 275 -20.16 8.86 14.97
CA LYS A 275 -21.39 8.81 15.77
C LYS A 275 -20.96 8.07 17.02
N THR A 276 -20.97 8.76 18.16
CA THR A 276 -20.80 8.09 19.45
C THR A 276 -21.92 7.06 19.54
N ALA A 277 -21.53 5.78 19.57
CA ALA A 277 -22.45 4.65 19.73
C ALA A 277 -23.18 4.75 21.08
#